data_AF-A0A4R4Z5P8-F1
#
_entry.id   AF-A0A4R4Z5P8-F1
#
_cell.length_a   1.000
_cell.length_b   1.000
_cell.length_c   1.000
_cell.angle_alpha   90.00
_cell.angle_beta   90.00
_cell.angle_gamma   90.00
#
_symmetry.space_group_name_H-M   'P 1'
#
loop_
_entity.id
_entity.type
_entity.pdbx_description
1 polymer ?
#
loop_
_entity_poly.entity_id
_entity_poly.type
_entity_poly.pdbx_seq_one_letter_code
_entity_poly.pdbx_strand_id
1 'polypeptide(L)'
;MGAVEYELLGPLAVRRDGAAVPVGDRRRVLAQLLLHPNAPARVGGPRAHQFVDELRELLDPHRSPGADGALIELSDGRYMLCMERDELDLLRFEDTVARARKLRDRDRRDESAEAYRAALALWRGKPLAGLDGPPFDRARRRLEEQRLTVVDDLYEVELARGRHQEVLAELVALVAEFPLRLRLRADLMVALYRLGRKPQALAAYDELLTLGVRPPTALKVLRARIRRSDPLLMLPVAPPVAQPPEPLPEESAPEVLGKVVFTLVLTAFTCGAGAAVYLVARGIEQRRWSLLTAVGYAAAPILLVTSPLGGDEVFIAGPLVLLSVAHLLLELIAPPHGWWPRTWLPRNHRDRAAARMRKHWRRRAQHDPDAARLAGVGRPDLGRGTDDGGLVDVNSAPAEVLTTLPGVTPEVAGRILQERLENPFASVDELATRGVVAVAAELRGRVLTLPPDRLAP
;
A
#
# COMPACT_ATOMS: atom_id res chain seq x y z
N MET A 1 22.22 2.06 -16.54
CA MET A 1 21.64 0.76 -16.93
C MET A 1 20.35 1.07 -17.65
N GLY A 2 20.19 0.54 -18.86
CA GLY A 2 18.94 0.66 -19.58
C GLY A 2 17.83 -0.11 -18.87
N ALA A 3 16.62 0.42 -18.82
CA ALA A 3 15.50 -0.26 -18.18
C ALA A 3 15.12 -1.49 -19.01
N VAL A 4 15.10 -2.67 -18.38
CA VAL A 4 14.67 -3.92 -19.02
C VAL A 4 13.22 -4.18 -18.64
N GLU A 5 12.36 -4.33 -19.63
CA GLU A 5 10.95 -4.62 -19.45
C GLU A 5 10.61 -6.01 -19.97
N TYR A 6 9.81 -6.74 -19.20
CA TYR A 6 9.34 -8.09 -19.47
C TYR A 6 7.84 -8.09 -19.69
N GLU A 7 7.44 -8.74 -20.77
CA GLU A 7 6.07 -8.80 -21.23
C GLU A 7 5.58 -10.25 -21.23
N LEU A 8 4.68 -10.59 -20.31
CA LEU A 8 4.15 -11.95 -20.12
C LEU A 8 2.64 -12.04 -20.37
N LEU A 9 1.90 -10.93 -20.27
CA LEU A 9 0.45 -10.84 -20.49
C LEU A 9 0.09 -10.82 -22.00
N GLY A 10 0.80 -11.60 -22.80
CA GLY A 10 0.68 -11.74 -24.24
C GLY A 10 1.74 -12.73 -24.77
N PRO A 11 2.16 -12.63 -26.03
CA PRO A 11 3.39 -13.26 -26.49
C PRO A 11 4.57 -12.80 -25.63
N LEU A 12 5.42 -13.74 -25.19
CA LEU A 12 6.57 -13.41 -24.36
C LEU A 12 7.52 -12.48 -25.13
N ALA A 13 7.77 -11.29 -24.59
CA ALA A 13 8.72 -10.33 -25.13
C ALA A 13 9.60 -9.73 -24.02
N VAL A 14 10.78 -9.27 -24.42
CA VAL A 14 11.70 -8.52 -23.58
C VAL A 14 12.11 -7.27 -24.34
N ARG A 15 12.09 -6.13 -23.66
CA ARG A 15 12.56 -4.87 -24.20
C ARG A 15 13.68 -4.32 -23.34
N ARG A 16 14.66 -3.69 -23.95
CA ARG A 16 15.69 -2.89 -23.26
C ARG A 16 15.68 -1.52 -23.88
N ASP A 17 15.45 -0.48 -23.08
CA ASP A 17 15.34 0.90 -23.56
C ASP A 17 14.35 1.05 -24.73
N GLY A 18 13.25 0.31 -24.66
CA GLY A 18 12.22 0.26 -25.70
C GLY A 18 12.56 -0.60 -26.91
N ALA A 19 13.79 -1.09 -27.10
CA ALA A 19 14.16 -1.98 -28.20
C ALA A 19 13.91 -3.46 -27.86
N ALA A 20 13.39 -4.24 -28.81
CA ALA A 20 13.12 -5.66 -28.60
C ALA A 20 14.43 -6.48 -28.48
N VAL A 21 14.52 -7.32 -27.44
CA VAL A 21 15.67 -8.20 -27.21
C VAL A 21 15.32 -9.61 -27.71
N PRO A 22 16.07 -10.18 -28.67
CA PRO A 22 15.76 -11.48 -29.25
C PRO A 22 16.13 -12.63 -28.30
N VAL A 23 15.14 -13.11 -27.54
CA VAL A 23 15.35 -14.20 -26.58
C VAL A 23 15.45 -15.58 -27.25
N GLY A 24 14.85 -15.77 -28.43
CA GLY A 24 14.98 -17.03 -29.21
C GLY A 24 14.48 -18.28 -28.46
N ASP A 25 15.28 -19.34 -28.45
CA ASP A 25 14.91 -20.63 -27.82
C ASP A 25 14.90 -20.57 -26.28
N ARG A 26 15.57 -19.57 -25.71
CA ARG A 26 15.64 -19.34 -24.25
C ARG A 26 14.31 -18.88 -23.65
N ARG A 27 13.32 -18.52 -24.48
CA ARG A 27 11.99 -18.05 -24.07
C ARG A 27 11.31 -18.97 -23.06
N ARG A 28 11.49 -20.29 -23.21
CA ARG A 28 10.87 -21.28 -22.32
C ARG A 28 11.42 -21.20 -20.89
N VAL A 29 12.74 -21.06 -20.74
CA VAL A 29 13.40 -20.93 -19.45
C VAL A 29 13.07 -19.58 -18.83
N LEU A 30 13.14 -18.50 -19.62
CA LEU A 30 12.77 -17.17 -19.17
C LEU A 30 11.32 -17.11 -18.66
N ALA A 31 10.36 -17.69 -19.39
CA ALA A 31 8.97 -17.76 -18.95
C ALA A 31 8.80 -18.48 -17.61
N GLN A 32 9.54 -19.57 -17.36
CA GLN A 32 9.49 -20.29 -16.08
C GLN A 32 9.98 -19.41 -14.92
N LEU A 33 11.01 -18.59 -15.15
CA LEU A 33 11.50 -17.62 -14.17
C LEU A 33 10.50 -16.47 -13.95
N LEU A 34 9.96 -15.90 -15.03
CA LEU A 34 8.99 -14.78 -14.96
C LEU A 34 7.64 -15.17 -14.35
N LEU A 35 7.29 -16.47 -14.34
CA LEU A 35 6.13 -16.98 -13.59
C LEU A 35 6.34 -16.99 -12.08
N HIS A 36 7.59 -16.84 -11.64
CA HIS A 36 8.00 -16.81 -10.23
C HIS A 36 8.94 -15.61 -10.00
N PRO A 37 8.49 -14.37 -10.28
CA PRO A 37 9.37 -13.22 -10.23
C PRO A 37 9.85 -12.98 -8.80
N ASN A 38 11.15 -12.67 -8.63
CA ASN A 38 11.77 -12.46 -7.31
C ASN A 38 11.64 -13.66 -6.34
N ALA A 39 11.45 -14.87 -6.86
CA ALA A 39 11.37 -16.10 -6.07
C ALA A 39 12.20 -17.23 -6.71
N PRO A 40 12.82 -18.12 -5.90
CA PRO A 40 13.55 -19.27 -6.44
C PRO A 40 12.63 -20.25 -7.16
N ALA A 41 12.91 -20.50 -8.44
CA ALA A 41 12.15 -21.38 -9.32
C ALA A 41 13.02 -22.51 -9.87
N ARG A 42 12.38 -23.66 -10.13
CA ARG A 42 13.00 -24.74 -10.89
C ARG A 42 12.80 -24.47 -12.37
N VAL A 43 13.91 -24.40 -13.10
CA VAL A 43 13.91 -24.39 -14.56
C VAL A 43 14.07 -25.82 -15.06
N GLY A 44 13.22 -26.22 -16.00
CA GLY A 44 13.20 -27.57 -16.55
C GLY A 44 13.29 -27.56 -18.08
N GLY A 45 13.92 -28.59 -18.62
CA GLY A 45 14.08 -28.83 -20.05
C GLY A 45 15.54 -29.19 -20.41
N PRO A 46 15.77 -29.67 -21.65
CA PRO A 46 17.12 -29.85 -22.16
C PRO A 46 17.89 -28.53 -22.11
N ARG A 47 19.17 -28.58 -21.73
CA ARG A 47 20.06 -27.40 -21.70
C ARG A 47 19.59 -26.23 -20.82
N ALA A 48 18.74 -26.49 -19.81
CA ALA A 48 18.19 -25.42 -18.98
C ALA A 48 19.26 -24.55 -18.30
N HIS A 49 20.33 -25.16 -17.77
CA HIS A 49 21.46 -24.43 -17.18
C HIS A 49 22.18 -23.56 -18.21
N GLN A 50 22.49 -24.11 -19.38
CA GLN A 50 23.11 -23.36 -20.49
C GLN A 50 22.24 -22.16 -20.91
N PHE A 51 20.92 -22.36 -21.05
CA PHE A 51 20.01 -21.25 -21.38
C PHE A 51 19.92 -20.19 -20.28
N VAL A 52 20.12 -20.54 -19.01
CA VAL A 52 20.23 -19.54 -17.95
C VAL A 52 21.50 -18.70 -18.12
N ASP A 53 22.63 -19.32 -18.43
CA ASP A 53 23.88 -18.60 -18.64
C ASP A 53 23.81 -17.67 -19.86
N GLU A 54 23.23 -18.16 -20.98
CA GLU A 54 22.97 -17.31 -22.15
C GLU A 54 21.98 -16.16 -21.85
N LEU A 55 20.99 -16.39 -20.97
CA LEU A 55 20.08 -15.33 -20.52
C LEU A 55 20.80 -14.28 -19.66
N ARG A 56 21.76 -14.68 -18.81
CA ARG A 56 22.57 -13.74 -18.02
C ARG A 56 23.36 -12.82 -18.94
N GLU A 57 24.06 -13.38 -19.92
CA GLU A 57 24.82 -12.60 -20.91
C GLU A 57 23.91 -11.69 -21.72
N LEU A 58 22.75 -12.18 -22.16
CA LEU A 58 21.83 -11.41 -22.99
C LEU A 58 21.18 -10.26 -22.21
N LEU A 59 20.74 -10.52 -20.97
CA LEU A 59 19.92 -9.60 -20.17
C LEU A 59 20.77 -8.67 -19.28
N ASP A 60 21.99 -9.05 -18.96
CA ASP A 60 22.94 -8.25 -18.15
C ASP A 60 24.37 -8.27 -18.75
N PRO A 61 24.56 -7.77 -19.98
CA PRO A 61 25.81 -7.93 -20.74
C PRO A 61 27.02 -7.19 -20.14
N HIS A 62 26.80 -6.25 -19.22
CA HIS A 62 27.85 -5.44 -18.63
C HIS A 62 28.31 -5.96 -17.27
N ARG A 63 27.79 -7.10 -16.82
CA ARG A 63 28.06 -7.64 -15.49
C ARG A 63 28.63 -9.05 -15.59
N SER A 64 29.74 -9.29 -14.88
CA SER A 64 30.40 -10.60 -14.88
C SER A 64 29.46 -11.69 -14.34
N PRO A 65 29.42 -12.88 -14.94
CA PRO A 65 28.66 -14.01 -14.43
C PRO A 65 29.02 -14.31 -12.96
N GLY A 66 28.04 -14.26 -12.06
CA GLY A 66 28.24 -14.56 -10.64
C GLY A 66 28.68 -13.37 -9.76
N ALA A 67 28.70 -12.14 -10.28
CA ALA A 67 28.88 -10.94 -9.45
C ALA A 67 27.68 -10.70 -8.52
N ASP A 68 27.92 -10.11 -7.33
CA ASP A 68 26.87 -9.79 -6.36
C ASP A 68 25.78 -8.88 -6.99
N GLY A 69 24.51 -9.24 -6.78
CA GLY A 69 23.36 -8.55 -7.37
C GLY A 69 23.07 -8.93 -8.84
N ALA A 70 23.60 -10.05 -9.34
CA ALA A 70 23.30 -10.57 -10.66
C ALA A 70 21.79 -10.65 -10.92
N LEU A 71 21.38 -10.31 -12.15
CA LEU A 71 19.97 -10.35 -12.56
C LEU A 71 19.34 -11.75 -12.37
N ILE A 72 20.10 -12.82 -12.62
CA ILE A 72 19.67 -14.20 -12.36
C ILE A 72 20.61 -14.86 -11.34
N GLU A 73 20.11 -15.05 -10.12
CA GLU A 73 20.84 -15.68 -9.03
C GLU A 73 20.59 -17.19 -8.96
N LEU A 74 21.58 -17.95 -8.52
CA LEU A 74 21.45 -19.37 -8.19
C LEU A 74 21.41 -19.51 -6.66
N SER A 75 20.35 -20.10 -6.13
CA SER A 75 20.12 -20.30 -4.70
C SER A 75 19.56 -21.70 -4.45
N ASP A 76 20.29 -22.52 -3.69
CA ASP A 76 19.93 -23.91 -3.32
C ASP A 76 19.49 -24.76 -4.54
N GLY A 77 20.21 -24.66 -5.66
CA GLY A 77 19.93 -25.39 -6.90
C GLY A 77 18.70 -24.88 -7.68
N ARG A 78 18.20 -23.69 -7.36
CA ARG A 78 17.09 -23.00 -8.04
C ARG A 78 17.52 -21.64 -8.54
N TYR A 79 16.89 -21.17 -9.60
CA TYR A 79 17.20 -19.87 -10.18
C TYR A 79 16.16 -18.84 -9.79
N MET A 80 16.60 -17.63 -9.50
CA MET A 80 15.76 -16.50 -9.17
C MET A 80 16.09 -15.36 -10.12
N LEU A 81 15.09 -14.86 -10.84
CA LEU A 81 15.22 -13.64 -11.65
C LEU A 81 14.82 -12.45 -10.78
N CYS A 82 15.80 -11.63 -10.44
CA CYS A 82 15.66 -10.42 -9.66
C CYS A 82 15.19 -9.27 -10.55
N MET A 83 14.15 -8.56 -10.15
CA MET A 83 13.59 -7.43 -10.91
C MET A 83 12.80 -6.49 -10.00
N GLU A 84 12.68 -5.24 -10.40
CA GLU A 84 11.69 -4.32 -9.84
C GLU A 84 10.28 -4.66 -10.35
N ARG A 85 9.25 -4.23 -9.60
CA ARG A 85 7.86 -4.60 -9.92
C ARG A 85 7.34 -3.92 -11.18
N ASP A 86 7.91 -2.77 -11.56
CA ASP A 86 7.60 -2.04 -12.78
C ASP A 86 8.29 -2.61 -14.04
N GLU A 87 9.23 -3.52 -13.87
CA GLU A 87 9.90 -4.18 -15.00
C GLU A 87 9.07 -5.32 -15.60
N LEU A 88 8.07 -5.87 -14.89
CA LEU A 88 7.23 -6.97 -15.39
C LEU A 88 5.76 -6.56 -15.44
N ASP A 89 5.14 -6.68 -16.61
CA ASP A 89 3.73 -6.34 -16.84
C ASP A 89 2.75 -7.10 -15.91
N LEU A 90 3.04 -8.36 -15.58
CA LEU A 90 2.27 -9.15 -14.61
C LEU A 90 2.27 -8.49 -13.23
N LEU A 91 3.43 -8.02 -12.75
CA LEU A 91 3.54 -7.37 -11.44
C LEU A 91 2.89 -5.98 -11.45
N ARG A 92 3.05 -5.24 -12.55
CA ARG A 92 2.33 -3.97 -12.78
C ARG A 92 0.82 -4.17 -12.76
N PHE A 93 0.33 -5.23 -13.40
CA PHE A 93 -1.08 -5.59 -13.39
C PHE A 93 -1.57 -5.87 -11.97
N GLU A 94 -0.86 -6.72 -11.21
CA GLU A 94 -1.20 -7.01 -9.82
C GLU A 94 -1.24 -5.76 -8.94
N ASP A 95 -0.24 -4.88 -9.07
CA ASP A 95 -0.15 -3.63 -8.29
C ASP A 95 -1.27 -2.65 -8.66
N THR A 96 -1.58 -2.54 -9.96
CA THR A 96 -2.65 -1.66 -10.45
C THR A 96 -4.02 -2.15 -10.01
N VAL A 97 -4.27 -3.47 -10.04
CA VAL A 97 -5.50 -4.09 -9.52
C VAL A 97 -5.62 -3.88 -8.00
N ALA A 98 -4.53 -4.05 -7.25
CA ALA A 98 -4.53 -3.79 -5.82
C ALA A 98 -4.83 -2.32 -5.50
N ARG A 99 -4.34 -1.39 -6.32
CA ARG A 99 -4.67 0.04 -6.22
C ARG A 99 -6.15 0.30 -6.54
N ALA A 100 -6.67 -0.28 -7.62
CA ALA A 100 -8.08 -0.15 -8.01
C ALA A 100 -9.03 -0.60 -6.89
N ARG A 101 -8.76 -1.77 -6.28
CA ARG A 101 -9.51 -2.27 -5.13
C ARG A 101 -9.50 -1.31 -3.94
N LYS A 102 -8.33 -0.77 -3.59
CA LYS A 102 -8.22 0.24 -2.51
C LYS A 102 -8.99 1.53 -2.81
N LEU A 103 -9.07 1.93 -4.09
CA LEU A 103 -9.85 3.09 -4.52
C LEU A 103 -11.35 2.79 -4.41
N ARG A 104 -11.79 1.60 -4.84
CA ARG A 104 -13.17 1.12 -4.66
C ARG A 104 -13.57 1.09 -3.19
N ASP A 105 -12.73 0.54 -2.32
CA ASP A 105 -13.02 0.40 -0.89
C ASP A 105 -13.12 1.78 -0.18
N ARG A 106 -12.60 2.84 -0.80
CA ARG A 106 -12.70 4.24 -0.35
C ARG A 106 -13.78 5.03 -1.09
N ASP A 107 -14.65 4.34 -1.82
CA ASP A 107 -15.72 4.90 -2.65
C ASP A 107 -15.24 5.86 -3.76
N ARG A 108 -13.95 5.83 -4.13
CA ARG A 108 -13.38 6.58 -5.25
C ARG A 108 -13.59 5.82 -6.55
N ARG A 109 -14.88 5.66 -6.92
CA ARG A 109 -15.31 4.77 -8.00
C ARG A 109 -14.74 5.16 -9.36
N ASP A 110 -14.62 6.46 -9.64
CA ASP A 110 -14.08 6.96 -10.90
C ASP A 110 -12.65 6.49 -11.15
N GLU A 111 -11.76 6.80 -10.20
CA GLU A 111 -10.36 6.41 -10.26
C GLU A 111 -10.17 4.89 -10.18
N SER A 112 -11.05 4.20 -9.45
CA SER A 112 -11.04 2.74 -9.38
C SER A 112 -11.26 2.12 -10.76
N ALA A 113 -12.28 2.58 -11.49
CA ALA A 113 -12.59 2.07 -12.82
C ALA A 113 -11.50 2.42 -13.85
N GLU A 114 -10.92 3.62 -13.78
CA GLU A 114 -9.76 3.99 -14.58
C GLU A 114 -8.56 3.07 -14.31
N ALA A 115 -8.27 2.80 -13.04
CA ALA A 115 -7.19 1.88 -12.66
C ALA A 115 -7.45 0.44 -13.14
N TYR A 116 -8.69 -0.06 -13.05
CA TYR A 116 -9.05 -1.37 -13.60
C TYR A 116 -8.88 -1.43 -15.12
N ARG A 117 -9.34 -0.40 -15.87
CA ARG A 117 -9.11 -0.32 -17.32
C ARG A 117 -7.62 -0.26 -17.66
N ALA A 118 -6.84 0.54 -16.94
CA ALA A 118 -5.39 0.60 -17.11
C ALA A 118 -4.70 -0.74 -16.86
N ALA A 119 -5.15 -1.50 -15.85
CA ALA A 119 -4.65 -2.85 -15.59
C ALA A 119 -4.99 -3.80 -16.75
N LEU A 120 -6.22 -3.77 -17.26
CA LEU A 120 -6.64 -4.61 -18.38
C LEU A 120 -5.93 -4.24 -19.70
N ALA A 121 -5.55 -2.98 -19.88
CA ALA A 121 -4.77 -2.52 -21.04
C ALA A 121 -3.35 -3.10 -21.09
N LEU A 122 -2.83 -3.65 -19.98
CA LEU A 122 -1.54 -4.37 -19.97
C LEU A 122 -1.62 -5.73 -20.69
N TRP A 123 -2.81 -6.24 -20.97
CA TRP A 123 -3.01 -7.52 -21.65
C TRP A 123 -2.95 -7.33 -23.17
N ARG A 124 -1.99 -7.98 -23.83
CA ARG A 124 -1.75 -7.92 -25.29
C ARG A 124 -2.20 -9.19 -26.01
N GLY A 125 -3.08 -9.97 -25.39
CA GLY A 125 -3.66 -11.19 -25.96
C GLY A 125 -3.56 -12.38 -25.00
N LYS A 126 -3.42 -13.57 -25.57
CA LYS A 126 -3.26 -14.82 -24.81
C LYS A 126 -1.91 -14.82 -24.10
N PRO A 127 -1.85 -14.92 -22.75
CA PRO A 127 -0.58 -14.89 -22.04
C PRO A 127 0.25 -16.13 -22.38
N LEU A 128 1.57 -15.93 -22.49
CA LEU A 128 2.52 -16.96 -22.89
C LEU A 128 2.16 -17.58 -24.26
N ALA A 129 1.68 -16.78 -25.21
CA ALA A 129 1.40 -17.25 -26.56
C ALA A 129 2.68 -17.81 -27.22
N GLY A 130 2.56 -18.95 -27.90
CA GLY A 130 3.69 -19.66 -28.53
C GLY A 130 4.53 -20.52 -27.58
N LEU A 131 4.14 -20.65 -26.30
CA LEU A 131 4.77 -21.56 -25.34
C LEU A 131 3.79 -22.64 -24.89
N ASP A 132 4.06 -23.88 -25.26
CA ASP A 132 3.17 -25.01 -24.99
C ASP A 132 3.69 -25.93 -23.88
N GLY A 133 2.75 -26.62 -23.23
CA GLY A 133 3.02 -27.69 -22.28
C GLY A 133 2.47 -27.41 -20.88
N PRO A 134 2.42 -28.46 -20.03
CA PRO A 134 1.65 -28.45 -18.80
C PRO A 134 1.88 -27.26 -17.85
N PRO A 135 3.12 -26.78 -17.59
CA PRO A 135 3.31 -25.64 -16.70
C PRO A 135 2.75 -24.33 -17.28
N PHE A 136 2.93 -24.09 -18.59
CA PHE A 136 2.44 -22.88 -19.24
C PHE A 136 0.92 -22.91 -19.43
N ASP A 137 0.34 -24.07 -19.72
CA ASP A 137 -1.12 -24.20 -19.83
C ASP A 137 -1.81 -23.94 -18.48
N ARG A 138 -1.21 -24.43 -17.38
CA ARG A 138 -1.70 -24.13 -16.02
C ARG A 138 -1.57 -22.64 -15.70
N ALA A 139 -0.40 -22.05 -15.97
CA ALA A 139 -0.17 -20.63 -15.73
C ALA A 139 -1.13 -19.75 -16.54
N ARG A 140 -1.32 -20.07 -17.83
CA ARG A 140 -2.24 -19.38 -18.72
C ARG A 140 -3.66 -19.40 -18.20
N ARG A 141 -4.19 -20.57 -17.82
CA ARG A 141 -5.53 -20.69 -17.20
C ARG A 141 -5.66 -19.84 -15.94
N ARG A 142 -4.65 -19.87 -15.06
CA ARG A 142 -4.62 -19.05 -13.83
C ARG A 142 -4.67 -17.56 -14.15
N LEU A 143 -3.86 -17.12 -15.11
CA LEU A 143 -3.79 -15.72 -15.53
C LEU A 143 -5.11 -15.27 -16.18
N GLU A 144 -5.68 -16.07 -17.08
CA GLU A 144 -6.97 -15.77 -17.71
C GLU A 144 -8.10 -15.67 -16.67
N GLU A 145 -8.11 -16.55 -15.66
CA GLU A 145 -9.04 -16.47 -14.52
C GLU A 145 -8.86 -15.16 -13.73
N GLN A 146 -7.61 -14.76 -13.46
CA GLN A 146 -7.30 -13.50 -12.80
C GLN A 146 -7.77 -12.30 -13.63
N ARG A 147 -7.58 -12.33 -14.97
CA ARG A 147 -8.09 -11.31 -15.88
C ARG A 147 -9.60 -11.20 -15.78
N LEU A 148 -10.32 -12.32 -15.87
CA LEU A 148 -11.78 -12.34 -15.82
C LEU A 148 -12.33 -11.87 -14.47
N THR A 149 -11.63 -12.17 -13.37
CA THR A 149 -11.98 -11.62 -12.05
C THR A 149 -11.88 -10.09 -12.03
N VAL A 150 -10.88 -9.52 -12.71
CA VAL A 150 -10.72 -8.06 -12.82
C VAL A 150 -11.76 -7.44 -13.75
N VAL A 151 -12.16 -8.16 -14.80
CA VAL A 151 -13.29 -7.77 -15.66
C VAL A 151 -14.58 -7.71 -14.85
N ASP A 152 -14.88 -8.73 -14.03
CA ASP A 152 -16.03 -8.71 -13.12
C ASP A 152 -15.97 -7.49 -12.17
N ASP A 153 -14.80 -7.25 -11.54
CA ASP A 153 -14.61 -6.13 -10.63
C ASP A 153 -14.82 -4.75 -11.32
N LEU A 154 -14.38 -4.61 -12.58
CA LEU A 154 -14.55 -3.38 -13.36
C LEU A 154 -16.02 -3.09 -13.63
N TYR A 155 -16.79 -4.06 -14.13
CA TYR A 155 -18.19 -3.81 -14.49
C TYR A 155 -19.08 -3.58 -13.28
N GLU A 156 -18.77 -4.21 -12.15
CA GLU A 156 -19.43 -3.88 -10.88
C GLU A 156 -19.24 -2.40 -10.53
N VAL A 157 -18.02 -1.87 -10.67
CA VAL A 157 -17.71 -0.45 -10.43
C VAL A 157 -18.37 0.47 -11.46
N GLU A 158 -18.33 0.14 -12.75
CA GLU A 158 -18.97 0.93 -13.81
C GLU A 158 -20.49 1.03 -13.61
N LEU A 159 -21.13 -0.10 -13.26
CA LEU A 159 -22.54 -0.10 -12.91
C LEU A 159 -22.80 0.61 -11.59
N ALA A 160 -21.89 0.64 -10.62
CA ALA A 160 -22.07 1.45 -9.41
C ALA A 160 -21.97 2.97 -9.67
N ARG A 161 -21.39 3.39 -10.80
CA ARG A 161 -21.20 4.80 -11.21
C ARG A 161 -22.28 5.35 -12.13
N GLY A 162 -23.20 4.51 -12.61
CA GLY A 162 -24.25 4.95 -13.54
C GLY A 162 -23.94 4.76 -15.02
N ARG A 163 -22.79 4.17 -15.36
CA ARG A 163 -22.33 4.01 -16.75
C ARG A 163 -22.98 2.86 -17.52
N HIS A 164 -24.24 2.53 -17.21
CA HIS A 164 -24.91 1.33 -17.76
C HIS A 164 -25.06 1.37 -19.28
N GLN A 165 -25.25 2.58 -19.84
CA GLN A 165 -25.42 2.75 -21.28
C GLN A 165 -24.10 2.52 -22.01
N GLU A 166 -23.01 3.05 -21.48
CA GLU A 166 -21.68 2.97 -22.08
C GLU A 166 -21.16 1.54 -22.08
N VAL A 167 -21.38 0.78 -20.99
CA VAL A 167 -20.86 -0.59 -20.85
C VAL A 167 -21.75 -1.68 -21.44
N LEU A 168 -22.97 -1.36 -21.89
CA LEU A 168 -23.93 -2.37 -22.33
C LEU A 168 -23.39 -3.21 -23.49
N ALA A 169 -22.82 -2.57 -24.51
CA ALA A 169 -22.31 -3.28 -25.68
C ALA A 169 -21.17 -4.24 -25.32
N GLU A 170 -20.26 -3.80 -24.44
CA GLU A 170 -19.14 -4.62 -23.95
C GLU A 170 -19.64 -5.80 -23.11
N LEU A 171 -20.60 -5.58 -22.21
CA LEU A 171 -21.22 -6.66 -21.41
C LEU A 171 -21.92 -7.70 -22.27
N VAL A 172 -22.63 -7.30 -23.34
CA VAL A 172 -23.26 -8.24 -24.29
C VAL A 172 -22.19 -9.10 -24.96
N ALA A 173 -21.10 -8.50 -25.45
CA ALA A 173 -20.01 -9.25 -26.08
C ALA A 173 -19.34 -10.22 -25.09
N LEU A 174 -19.09 -9.78 -23.86
CA LEU A 174 -18.45 -10.60 -22.83
C LEU A 174 -19.32 -11.75 -22.35
N VAL A 175 -20.64 -11.57 -22.26
CA VAL A 175 -21.56 -12.66 -21.90
C VAL A 175 -21.68 -13.68 -23.03
N ALA A 176 -21.58 -13.25 -24.30
CA ALA A 176 -21.52 -14.15 -25.43
C ALA A 176 -20.20 -14.94 -25.48
N GLU A 177 -19.07 -14.29 -25.17
CA GLU A 177 -17.75 -14.95 -25.11
C GLU A 177 -17.64 -15.90 -23.90
N PHE A 178 -18.18 -15.50 -22.74
CA PHE A 178 -18.09 -16.24 -21.48
C PHE A 178 -19.48 -16.58 -20.92
N PRO A 179 -20.24 -17.47 -21.57
CA PRO A 179 -21.63 -17.75 -21.19
C PRO A 179 -21.77 -18.43 -19.82
N LEU A 180 -20.70 -18.91 -19.19
CA LEU A 180 -20.74 -19.48 -17.84
C LEU A 180 -20.28 -18.51 -16.74
N ARG A 181 -19.93 -17.26 -17.08
CA ARG A 181 -19.60 -16.20 -16.11
C ARG A 181 -20.87 -15.54 -15.59
N LEU A 182 -21.39 -16.11 -14.51
CA LEU A 182 -22.69 -15.71 -13.96
C LEU A 182 -22.70 -14.28 -13.41
N ARG A 183 -21.55 -13.73 -13.01
CA ARG A 183 -21.42 -12.32 -12.59
C ARG A 183 -21.66 -11.36 -13.75
N LEU A 184 -20.92 -11.50 -14.85
CA LEU A 184 -21.14 -10.71 -16.08
C LEU A 184 -22.58 -10.78 -16.57
N ARG A 185 -23.21 -11.95 -16.49
CA ARG A 185 -24.63 -12.08 -16.83
C ARG A 185 -25.54 -11.31 -15.85
N ALA A 186 -25.27 -11.36 -14.55
CA ALA A 186 -25.99 -10.54 -13.57
C ALA A 186 -25.82 -9.04 -13.86
N ASP A 187 -24.60 -8.61 -14.20
CA ASP A 187 -24.28 -7.23 -14.55
C ASP A 187 -25.03 -6.78 -15.82
N LEU A 188 -25.08 -7.63 -16.85
CA LEU A 188 -25.88 -7.39 -18.05
C LEU A 188 -27.38 -7.25 -17.72
N MET A 189 -27.92 -8.14 -16.86
CA MET A 189 -29.32 -8.06 -16.42
C MET A 189 -29.60 -6.73 -15.69
N VAL A 190 -28.69 -6.28 -14.82
CA VAL A 190 -28.81 -5.01 -14.10
C VAL A 190 -28.74 -3.83 -15.07
N ALA A 191 -27.78 -3.83 -16.00
CA ALA A 191 -27.63 -2.76 -16.99
C ALA A 191 -28.88 -2.61 -17.86
N LEU A 192 -29.39 -3.72 -18.41
CA LEU A 192 -30.61 -3.76 -19.21
C LEU A 192 -31.83 -3.29 -18.41
N TYR A 193 -31.96 -3.70 -17.15
CA TYR A 193 -33.05 -3.27 -16.29
C TYR A 193 -33.02 -1.75 -16.05
N ARG A 194 -31.85 -1.19 -15.72
CA ARG A 194 -31.68 0.26 -15.46
C ARG A 194 -31.91 1.12 -16.70
N LEU A 195 -31.70 0.57 -17.89
CA LEU A 195 -32.03 1.20 -19.18
C LEU A 195 -33.51 1.02 -19.60
N GLY A 196 -34.36 0.50 -18.71
CA GLY A 196 -35.79 0.26 -18.98
C GLY A 196 -36.06 -0.97 -19.87
N ARG A 197 -35.05 -1.76 -20.20
CA ARG A 197 -35.14 -2.93 -21.10
C ARG A 197 -35.43 -4.22 -20.34
N LYS A 198 -36.44 -4.18 -19.45
CA LYS A 198 -36.83 -5.31 -18.59
C LYS A 198 -37.04 -6.64 -19.33
N PRO A 199 -37.71 -6.71 -20.51
CA PRO A 199 -37.86 -7.98 -21.23
C PRO A 199 -36.52 -8.60 -21.62
N GLN A 200 -35.56 -7.80 -22.06
CA GLN A 200 -34.22 -8.25 -22.44
C GLN A 200 -33.42 -8.73 -21.22
N ALA A 201 -33.57 -8.05 -20.08
CA ALA A 201 -32.95 -8.46 -18.82
C ALA A 201 -33.46 -9.85 -18.35
N LEU A 202 -34.75 -10.14 -18.54
CA LEU A 202 -35.31 -11.46 -18.21
C LEU A 202 -34.91 -12.52 -19.24
N ALA A 203 -34.86 -12.16 -20.53
CA ALA A 203 -34.39 -13.05 -21.60
C ALA A 203 -32.96 -13.54 -21.35
N ALA A 204 -32.06 -12.65 -20.91
CA ALA A 204 -30.68 -13.02 -20.56
C ALA A 204 -30.61 -14.10 -19.46
N TYR A 205 -31.56 -14.13 -18.52
CA TYR A 205 -31.66 -15.21 -17.52
C TYR A 205 -32.19 -16.49 -18.15
N ASP A 206 -33.21 -16.40 -19.01
CA ASP A 206 -33.82 -17.58 -19.61
C ASP A 206 -32.86 -18.27 -20.60
N GLU A 207 -32.00 -17.50 -21.31
CA GLU A 207 -30.89 -18.03 -22.11
C GLU A 207 -29.91 -18.88 -21.26
N LEU A 208 -29.60 -18.48 -20.02
CA LEU A 208 -28.77 -19.29 -19.12
C LEU A 208 -29.41 -20.65 -18.83
N LEU A 209 -30.74 -20.71 -18.72
CA LEU A 209 -31.45 -21.98 -18.50
C LEU A 209 -31.34 -22.91 -19.70
N THR A 210 -31.33 -22.37 -20.92
CA THR A 210 -31.16 -23.19 -22.14
C THR A 210 -29.78 -23.86 -22.21
N LEU A 211 -28.79 -23.34 -21.48
CA LEU A 211 -27.46 -23.94 -21.35
C LEU A 211 -27.42 -25.09 -20.31
N GLY A 212 -28.54 -25.43 -19.69
CA GLY A 212 -28.62 -26.49 -18.67
C GLY A 212 -27.97 -26.13 -17.32
N VAL A 213 -27.58 -24.87 -17.12
CA VAL A 213 -26.92 -24.40 -15.90
C VAL A 213 -27.95 -24.13 -14.82
N ARG A 214 -27.76 -24.70 -13.62
CA ARG A 214 -28.58 -24.38 -12.45
C ARG A 214 -28.22 -23.00 -11.89
N PRO A 215 -29.11 -21.99 -11.94
CA PRO A 215 -28.75 -20.64 -11.51
C PRO A 215 -28.56 -20.57 -9.98
N PRO A 216 -27.54 -19.81 -9.50
CA PRO A 216 -27.32 -19.60 -8.08
C PRO A 216 -28.42 -18.71 -7.49
N THR A 217 -28.55 -18.76 -6.16
CA THR A 217 -29.57 -18.00 -5.41
C THR A 217 -29.53 -16.51 -5.73
N ALA A 218 -28.34 -15.91 -5.83
CA ALA A 218 -28.18 -14.50 -6.16
C ALA A 218 -28.86 -14.11 -7.48
N LEU A 219 -28.71 -14.94 -8.53
CA LEU A 219 -29.31 -14.68 -9.84
C LEU A 219 -30.83 -14.90 -9.85
N LYS A 220 -31.32 -15.88 -9.08
CA LYS A 220 -32.77 -16.09 -8.86
C LYS A 220 -33.41 -14.89 -8.16
N VAL A 221 -32.75 -14.37 -7.13
CA VAL A 221 -33.18 -13.17 -6.41
C VAL A 221 -33.19 -11.96 -7.35
N LEU A 222 -32.13 -11.78 -8.15
CA LEU A 222 -32.08 -10.70 -9.14
C LEU A 222 -33.24 -10.79 -10.14
N ARG A 223 -33.49 -11.98 -10.72
CA ARG A 223 -34.65 -12.20 -11.61
C ARG A 223 -35.97 -11.83 -10.92
N ALA A 224 -36.17 -12.27 -9.68
CA ALA A 224 -37.40 -11.97 -8.93
C ALA A 224 -37.58 -10.47 -8.70
N ARG A 225 -36.49 -9.76 -8.35
CA ARG A 225 -36.47 -8.29 -8.20
C ARG A 225 -36.77 -7.56 -9.51
N ILE A 226 -36.17 -7.98 -10.62
CA ILE A 226 -36.46 -7.43 -11.96
C ILE A 226 -37.93 -7.67 -12.33
N ARG A 227 -38.46 -8.88 -12.07
CA ARG A 227 -39.85 -9.23 -12.39
C ARG A 227 -40.85 -8.34 -11.66
N ARG A 228 -40.60 -7.98 -10.40
CA ARG A 228 -41.44 -7.07 -9.60
C ARG A 228 -41.13 -5.59 -9.80
N SER A 229 -40.22 -5.23 -10.71
CA SER A 229 -39.78 -3.85 -10.95
C SER A 229 -39.27 -3.15 -9.68
N ASP A 230 -38.37 -3.83 -8.95
CA ASP A 230 -37.83 -3.35 -7.68
C ASP A 230 -37.05 -2.01 -7.86
N PRO A 231 -37.44 -0.92 -7.17
CA PRO A 231 -36.76 0.37 -7.28
C PRO A 231 -35.35 0.35 -6.68
N LEU A 232 -35.02 -0.57 -5.76
CA LEU A 232 -33.67 -0.69 -5.17
C LEU A 232 -32.61 -1.17 -6.16
N LEU A 233 -33.02 -1.69 -7.33
CA LEU A 233 -32.11 -2.01 -8.41
C LEU A 233 -31.73 -0.79 -9.25
N MET A 234 -32.49 0.30 -9.16
CA MET A 234 -32.07 1.57 -9.73
C MET A 234 -30.93 2.13 -8.87
N LEU A 235 -30.00 2.87 -9.47
CA LEU A 235 -29.08 3.65 -8.66
C LEU A 235 -29.90 4.67 -7.85
N PRO A 236 -29.49 5.01 -6.62
CA PRO A 236 -29.99 6.23 -6.03
C PRO A 236 -29.67 7.33 -7.03
N VAL A 237 -30.73 7.89 -7.63
CA VAL A 237 -30.61 9.18 -8.31
C VAL A 237 -29.95 10.05 -7.27
N ALA A 238 -28.70 10.46 -7.50
CA ALA A 238 -28.12 11.54 -6.72
C ALA A 238 -29.21 12.61 -6.75
N PRO A 239 -29.79 13.00 -5.58
CA PRO A 239 -30.87 13.96 -5.60
C PRO A 239 -30.39 15.10 -6.49
N PRO A 240 -31.18 15.51 -7.50
CA PRO A 240 -30.78 16.61 -8.37
C PRO A 240 -30.26 17.68 -7.44
N VAL A 241 -29.02 18.15 -7.65
CA VAL A 241 -28.39 19.19 -6.83
C VAL A 241 -29.49 20.17 -6.52
N ALA A 242 -29.95 20.16 -5.26
CA ALA A 242 -31.16 20.88 -4.91
C ALA A 242 -30.85 22.33 -5.26
N GLN A 243 -31.53 22.85 -6.28
CA GLN A 243 -31.64 24.28 -6.42
C GLN A 243 -32.14 24.77 -5.05
N PRO A 244 -31.54 25.81 -4.47
CA PRO A 244 -31.99 26.33 -3.18
C PRO A 244 -33.51 26.41 -3.18
N PRO A 245 -34.20 25.83 -2.17
CA PRO A 245 -35.65 25.83 -2.17
C PRO A 245 -36.13 27.27 -2.26
N GLU A 246 -37.06 27.50 -3.19
CA GLU A 246 -37.81 28.75 -3.28
C GLU A 246 -38.40 29.05 -1.89
N PRO A 247 -38.18 30.24 -1.32
CA PRO A 247 -38.52 30.50 0.08
C PRO A 247 -40.04 30.39 0.28
N LEU A 248 -40.44 29.45 1.12
CA LEU A 248 -41.78 29.37 1.69
C LEU A 248 -42.04 30.61 2.58
N PRO A 249 -43.30 31.06 2.69
CA PRO A 249 -43.66 32.24 3.47
C PRO A 249 -43.24 32.13 4.94
N GLU A 250 -42.65 33.21 5.45
CA GLU A 250 -42.03 33.36 6.76
C GLU A 250 -42.95 32.94 7.92
N GLU A 251 -42.54 31.90 8.63
CA GLU A 251 -43.01 31.62 9.99
C GLU A 251 -42.25 32.58 10.95
N SER A 252 -42.98 33.30 11.78
CA SER A 252 -42.51 34.46 12.55
C SER A 252 -41.26 34.18 13.41
N ALA A 253 -40.28 35.08 13.29
CA ALA A 253 -38.91 34.98 13.78
C ALA A 253 -38.60 35.04 15.30
N PRO A 254 -39.50 35.37 16.26
CA PRO A 254 -39.03 35.58 17.65
C PRO A 254 -38.80 34.28 18.46
N GLU A 255 -39.36 33.13 18.07
CA GLU A 255 -39.17 31.86 18.83
C GLU A 255 -37.87 31.11 18.47
N VAL A 256 -37.38 31.24 17.24
CA VAL A 256 -36.20 30.50 16.76
C VAL A 256 -34.91 31.13 17.30
N LEU A 257 -34.86 32.46 17.39
CA LEU A 257 -33.69 33.18 17.89
C LEU A 257 -33.40 32.85 19.36
N GLY A 258 -34.43 32.73 20.19
CA GLY A 258 -34.28 32.36 21.60
C GLY A 258 -33.69 30.96 21.80
N LYS A 259 -34.13 29.98 20.99
CA LYS A 259 -33.62 28.60 21.05
C LYS A 259 -32.17 28.49 20.55
N VAL A 260 -31.79 29.25 19.52
CA VAL A 260 -30.42 29.25 18.99
C VAL A 260 -29.46 29.91 19.97
N VAL A 261 -29.82 31.06 20.55
CA VAL A 261 -29.00 31.75 21.56
C VAL A 261 -28.85 30.90 22.82
N PHE A 262 -29.93 30.31 23.32
CA PHE A 262 -29.88 29.42 24.49
C PHE A 262 -28.96 28.21 24.27
N THR A 263 -29.04 27.58 23.10
CA THR A 263 -28.20 26.43 22.76
C THR A 263 -26.72 26.83 22.67
N LEU A 264 -26.40 27.96 22.02
CA LEU A 264 -25.02 28.46 21.92
C LEU A 264 -24.41 28.82 23.27
N VAL A 265 -25.18 29.48 24.15
CA VAL A 265 -24.72 29.84 25.50
C VAL A 265 -24.51 28.61 26.36
N LEU A 266 -25.42 27.63 26.30
CA LEU A 266 -25.29 26.38 27.05
C LEU A 266 -24.07 25.56 26.60
N THR A 267 -23.82 25.48 25.29
CA THR A 267 -22.63 24.81 24.72
C THR A 267 -21.33 25.55 25.08
N ALA A 268 -21.32 26.88 25.02
CA ALA A 268 -20.16 27.68 25.44
C ALA A 268 -19.84 27.50 26.93
N PHE A 269 -20.87 27.42 27.78
CA PHE A 269 -20.71 27.23 29.22
C PHE A 269 -20.22 25.82 29.58
N THR A 270 -20.77 24.79 28.93
CA THR A 270 -20.39 23.39 29.19
C THR A 270 -19.01 23.03 28.64
N CYS A 271 -18.60 23.57 27.49
CA CYS A 271 -17.25 23.36 26.96
C CYS A 271 -16.19 24.24 27.64
N GLY A 272 -16.54 25.44 28.11
CA GLY A 272 -15.59 26.37 28.74
C GLY A 272 -15.21 26.03 30.18
N ALA A 273 -16.18 25.67 31.02
CA ALA A 273 -15.93 25.47 32.45
C ALA A 273 -15.12 24.20 32.76
N GLY A 274 -15.41 23.09 32.06
CA GLY A 274 -14.70 21.82 32.26
C GLY A 274 -13.25 21.85 31.77
N ALA A 275 -12.98 22.54 30.66
CA ALA A 275 -11.64 22.71 30.11
C ALA A 275 -10.76 23.62 30.99
N ALA A 276 -11.33 24.66 31.58
CA ALA A 276 -10.61 25.58 32.47
C ALA A 276 -10.13 24.88 33.76
N VAL A 277 -10.97 24.05 34.38
CA VAL A 277 -10.60 23.29 35.58
C VAL A 277 -9.48 22.29 35.29
N TYR A 278 -9.54 21.59 34.15
CA TYR A 278 -8.51 20.65 33.72
C TYR A 278 -7.15 21.35 33.46
N LEU A 279 -7.16 22.50 32.79
CA LEU A 279 -5.94 23.25 32.49
C LEU A 279 -5.29 23.88 33.73
N VAL A 280 -6.09 24.33 34.70
CA VAL A 280 -5.57 24.83 35.99
C VAL A 280 -4.92 23.70 36.79
N ALA A 281 -5.57 22.52 36.86
CA ALA A 281 -4.99 21.35 37.52
C ALA A 281 -3.64 20.93 36.88
N ARG A 282 -3.58 20.93 35.54
CA ARG A 282 -2.36 20.58 34.80
C ARG A 282 -1.27 21.67 34.86
N GLY A 283 -1.65 22.95 34.97
CA GLY A 283 -0.74 24.09 35.09
C GLY A 283 -0.04 24.18 36.45
N ILE A 284 -0.75 23.83 37.53
CA ILE A 284 -0.19 23.73 38.89
C ILE A 284 0.89 22.62 38.96
N GLU A 285 0.70 21.53 38.21
CA GLU A 285 1.59 20.37 38.21
C GLU A 285 2.88 20.60 37.40
N GLN A 286 2.86 21.46 36.37
CA GLN A 286 3.97 21.59 35.42
C GLN A 286 4.77 22.91 35.49
N ARG A 287 4.44 23.87 36.38
CA ARG A 287 5.16 25.15 36.58
C ARG A 287 5.57 25.86 35.27
N ARG A 288 4.66 25.91 34.29
CA ARG A 288 4.87 26.58 32.98
C ARG A 288 3.78 27.63 32.72
N TRP A 289 4.03 28.43 31.69
CA TRP A 289 3.23 29.58 31.23
C TRP A 289 1.77 29.24 30.82
N SER A 290 1.32 27.99 30.97
CA SER A 290 -0.05 27.52 30.71
C SER A 290 -1.10 28.10 31.64
N LEU A 291 -0.69 28.72 32.76
CA LEU A 291 -1.60 29.49 33.63
C LEU A 291 -2.11 30.78 32.95
N LEU A 292 -1.31 31.42 32.08
CA LEU A 292 -1.70 32.62 31.35
C LEU A 292 -2.72 32.32 30.24
N THR A 293 -2.58 31.16 29.57
CA THR A 293 -3.55 30.72 28.56
C THR A 293 -4.88 30.28 29.19
N ALA A 294 -4.86 29.72 30.40
CA ALA A 294 -6.08 29.37 31.15
C ALA A 294 -6.91 30.60 31.56
N VAL A 295 -6.26 31.71 31.95
CA VAL A 295 -6.95 32.97 32.30
C VAL A 295 -7.62 33.59 31.06
N GLY A 296 -6.96 33.56 29.90
CA GLY A 296 -7.56 34.01 28.64
C GLY A 296 -8.79 33.20 28.23
N TYR A 297 -8.75 31.89 28.45
CA TYR A 297 -9.85 30.97 28.16
C TYR A 297 -11.08 31.17 29.04
N ALA A 298 -10.89 31.51 30.31
CA ALA A 298 -11.99 31.78 31.24
C ALA A 298 -12.64 33.17 31.00
N ALA A 299 -11.86 34.15 30.51
CA ALA A 299 -12.33 35.51 30.28
C ALA A 299 -13.16 35.67 29.00
N ALA A 300 -12.84 34.93 27.93
CA ALA A 300 -13.51 35.03 26.62
C ALA A 300 -15.04 34.79 26.66
N PRO A 301 -15.57 33.74 27.32
CA PRO A 301 -17.02 33.54 27.41
C PRO A 301 -17.71 34.58 28.30
N ILE A 302 -17.03 35.11 29.31
CA ILE A 302 -17.56 36.17 30.18
C ILE A 302 -17.68 37.49 29.40
N LEU A 303 -16.69 37.82 28.56
CA LEU A 303 -16.75 38.98 27.67
C LEU A 303 -17.86 38.84 26.62
N LEU A 304 -18.05 37.64 26.06
CA LEU A 304 -19.09 37.35 25.07
C LEU A 304 -20.50 37.51 25.65
N VAL A 305 -20.70 37.17 26.93
CA VAL A 305 -22.01 37.26 27.62
C VAL A 305 -22.30 38.66 28.15
N THR A 306 -21.27 39.46 28.45
CA THR A 306 -21.43 40.79 29.07
C THR A 306 -21.32 41.96 28.09
N SER A 307 -20.92 41.73 26.83
CA SER A 307 -20.85 42.78 25.80
C SER A 307 -22.25 43.25 25.38
N PRO A 308 -22.62 44.53 25.58
CA PRO A 308 -23.78 45.11 24.94
C PRO A 308 -23.35 45.58 23.54
N LEU A 309 -23.98 45.08 22.47
CA LEU A 309 -24.18 45.70 21.13
C LEU A 309 -23.98 44.69 19.96
N GLY A 310 -24.96 44.66 19.05
CA GLY A 310 -24.80 44.38 17.60
C GLY A 310 -24.67 42.92 17.11
N GLY A 311 -25.61 42.50 16.25
CA GLY A 311 -25.69 41.13 15.69
C GLY A 311 -24.56 40.72 14.73
N ASP A 312 -23.65 41.62 14.35
CA ASP A 312 -22.57 41.33 13.39
C ASP A 312 -21.33 40.68 14.05
N GLU A 313 -21.20 40.70 15.38
CA GLU A 313 -20.01 40.17 16.07
C GLU A 313 -20.03 38.65 16.30
N VAL A 314 -21.17 37.98 16.12
CA VAL A 314 -21.28 36.50 16.17
C VAL A 314 -20.39 35.85 15.10
N PHE A 315 -20.18 36.54 13.98
CA PHE A 315 -19.30 36.09 12.90
C PHE A 315 -17.80 36.12 13.27
N ILE A 316 -17.40 36.91 14.26
CA ILE A 316 -16.00 37.03 14.70
C ILE A 316 -15.72 36.12 15.91
N ALA A 317 -16.70 35.98 16.81
CA ALA A 317 -16.55 35.16 18.01
C ALA A 317 -16.50 33.65 17.72
N GLY A 318 -17.29 33.17 16.76
CA GLY A 318 -17.33 31.74 16.37
C GLY A 318 -15.97 31.18 15.93
N PRO A 319 -15.27 31.84 14.98
CA PRO A 319 -13.93 31.44 14.56
C PRO A 319 -12.91 31.43 15.69
N LEU A 320 -12.95 32.41 16.60
CA LEU A 320 -12.05 32.47 17.76
C LEU A 320 -12.27 31.30 18.72
N VAL A 321 -13.52 30.90 18.96
CA VAL A 321 -13.86 29.71 19.76
C VAL A 321 -13.37 28.43 19.07
N LEU A 322 -13.58 28.31 17.75
CA LEU A 322 -13.09 27.17 16.96
C LEU A 322 -11.56 27.07 16.96
N LEU A 323 -10.85 28.19 16.80
CA LEU A 323 -9.39 28.24 16.84
C LEU A 323 -8.86 27.84 18.21
N SER A 324 -9.56 28.28 19.25
CA SER A 324 -9.27 27.91 20.63
C SER A 324 -9.46 26.40 20.82
N VAL A 325 -10.64 25.84 20.51
CA VAL A 325 -10.90 24.39 20.62
C VAL A 325 -9.88 23.57 19.81
N ALA A 326 -9.50 24.02 18.62
CA ALA A 326 -8.47 23.38 17.81
C ALA A 326 -7.09 23.40 18.50
N HIS A 327 -6.73 24.51 19.15
CA HIS A 327 -5.49 24.62 19.92
C HIS A 327 -5.50 23.69 21.15
N LEU A 328 -6.63 23.60 21.87
CA LEU A 328 -6.80 22.69 23.00
C LEU A 328 -6.69 21.22 22.58
N LEU A 329 -7.30 20.85 21.45
CA LEU A 329 -7.17 19.51 20.86
C LEU A 329 -5.73 19.22 20.43
N LEU A 330 -5.03 20.22 19.88
CA LEU A 330 -3.62 20.10 19.55
C LEU A 330 -2.77 19.85 20.80
N GLU A 331 -3.01 20.54 21.92
CA GLU A 331 -2.29 20.29 23.18
C GLU A 331 -2.68 18.98 23.87
N LEU A 332 -3.90 18.47 23.62
CA LEU A 332 -4.35 17.18 24.14
C LEU A 332 -3.73 16.00 23.36
N ILE A 333 -3.54 16.18 22.06
CA ILE A 333 -2.99 15.16 21.15
C ILE A 333 -1.47 15.30 21.01
N ALA A 334 -0.90 16.47 21.29
CA ALA A 334 0.53 16.69 21.27
C ALA A 334 1.20 15.81 22.33
N PRO A 335 2.07 14.87 21.93
CA PRO A 335 2.79 14.06 22.89
C PRO A 335 3.64 14.98 23.76
N PRO A 336 3.74 14.71 25.07
CA PRO A 336 4.67 15.45 25.88
C PRO A 336 6.06 15.13 25.31
N HIS A 337 6.81 16.18 24.98
CA HIS A 337 8.20 16.13 24.48
C HIS A 337 8.38 15.79 22.97
N GLY A 338 8.54 16.83 22.15
CA GLY A 338 9.69 16.92 21.23
C GLY A 338 9.80 16.01 20.01
N TRP A 339 8.73 15.38 19.51
CA TRP A 339 8.77 14.60 18.26
C TRP A 339 7.78 15.10 17.22
N TRP A 340 8.27 15.84 16.22
CA TRP A 340 7.63 15.86 14.90
C TRP A 340 8.35 14.81 14.05
N PRO A 341 7.82 13.58 13.92
CA PRO A 341 8.43 12.63 13.01
C PRO A 341 8.10 13.05 11.58
N ARG A 342 9.15 13.19 10.77
CA ARG A 342 9.11 13.32 9.29
C ARG A 342 8.54 12.04 8.61
N THR A 343 7.44 11.47 9.10
CA THR A 343 6.93 10.14 8.72
C THR A 343 5.76 10.16 7.75
N TRP A 344 5.33 11.31 7.24
CA TRP A 344 4.21 11.39 6.28
C TRP A 344 4.58 11.30 4.79
N LEU A 345 5.79 10.80 4.44
CA LEU A 345 6.18 10.46 3.07
C LEU A 345 6.47 8.93 2.91
N PRO A 346 6.14 8.32 1.76
CA PRO A 346 5.93 6.87 1.62
C PRO A 346 7.23 6.04 1.75
N ARG A 347 7.41 5.39 2.90
CA ARG A 347 8.61 4.60 3.29
C ARG A 347 8.67 3.16 2.77
N ASN A 348 7.61 2.64 2.16
CA ASN A 348 7.42 1.18 2.08
C ASN A 348 8.34 0.41 1.09
N HIS A 349 8.99 1.02 0.09
CA HIS A 349 9.81 0.27 -0.88
C HIS A 349 11.30 0.20 -0.49
N ARG A 350 11.89 1.34 -0.10
CA ARG A 350 13.30 1.41 0.33
C ARG A 350 13.55 0.63 1.62
N ASP A 351 12.61 0.68 2.58
CA ASP A 351 12.75 -0.06 3.84
C ASP A 351 12.66 -1.59 3.63
N ARG A 352 11.88 -2.03 2.62
CA ARG A 352 11.77 -3.46 2.25
C ARG A 352 12.99 -3.95 1.48
N ALA A 353 13.55 -3.15 0.57
CA ALA A 353 14.80 -3.47 -0.11
C ALA A 353 15.97 -3.55 0.88
N ALA A 354 16.09 -2.56 1.77
CA ALA A 354 17.10 -2.56 2.82
C ALA A 354 16.93 -3.76 3.77
N ALA A 355 15.69 -4.14 4.13
CA ALA A 355 15.45 -5.33 4.96
C ALA A 355 15.88 -6.65 4.29
N ARG A 356 15.68 -6.79 2.97
CA ARG A 356 16.18 -7.94 2.20
C ARG A 356 17.71 -7.98 2.19
N MET A 357 18.33 -6.82 1.98
CA MET A 357 19.79 -6.69 1.95
C MET A 357 20.42 -7.07 3.30
N ARG A 358 19.85 -6.57 4.41
CA ARG A 358 20.27 -6.95 5.77
C ARG A 358 20.17 -8.45 6.02
N LYS A 359 19.10 -9.09 5.53
CA LYS A 359 18.91 -10.55 5.67
C LYS A 359 19.93 -11.34 4.84
N HIS A 360 20.22 -10.90 3.62
CA HIS A 360 21.24 -11.51 2.75
C HIS A 360 22.62 -11.48 3.41
N TRP A 361 23.09 -10.29 3.80
CA TRP A 361 24.43 -10.12 4.35
C TRP A 361 24.61 -10.79 5.71
N ARG A 362 23.58 -10.86 6.55
CA ARG A 362 23.62 -11.68 7.77
C ARG A 362 23.83 -13.16 7.50
N ARG A 363 23.13 -13.71 6.49
CA ARG A 363 23.31 -15.12 6.11
C ARG A 363 24.74 -15.35 5.62
N ARG A 364 25.28 -14.43 4.80
CA ARG A 364 26.64 -14.53 4.28
C ARG A 364 27.68 -14.44 5.39
N ALA A 365 27.56 -13.44 6.27
CA ALA A 365 28.42 -13.25 7.44
C ALA A 365 28.43 -14.46 8.41
N GLN A 366 27.34 -15.23 8.48
CA GLN A 366 27.29 -16.47 9.28
C GLN A 366 28.09 -17.62 8.65
N HIS A 367 28.19 -17.67 7.31
CA HIS A 367 28.89 -18.75 6.61
C HIS A 367 30.37 -18.39 6.35
N ASP A 368 30.65 -17.12 6.06
CA ASP A 368 31.99 -16.61 5.74
C ASP A 368 32.20 -15.21 6.35
N PRO A 369 32.64 -15.14 7.61
CA PRO A 369 32.88 -13.88 8.32
C PRO A 369 34.00 -13.03 7.74
N ASP A 370 35.01 -13.66 7.14
CA ASP A 370 36.21 -12.98 6.64
C ASP A 370 35.91 -12.28 5.31
N ALA A 371 35.14 -12.92 4.43
CA ALA A 371 34.63 -12.26 3.22
C ALA A 371 33.70 -11.08 3.55
N ALA A 372 32.86 -11.19 4.59
CA ALA A 372 32.00 -10.09 5.02
C ALA A 372 32.81 -8.87 5.52
N ARG A 373 33.94 -9.11 6.20
CA ARG A 373 34.86 -8.04 6.61
C ARG A 373 35.57 -7.37 5.46
N LEU A 374 36.10 -8.15 4.51
CA LEU A 374 36.73 -7.60 3.30
C LEU A 374 35.77 -6.74 2.49
N ALA A 375 34.48 -7.07 2.51
CA ALA A 375 33.42 -6.30 1.88
C ALA A 375 32.95 -5.07 2.68
N GLY A 376 33.48 -4.83 3.89
CA GLY A 376 33.12 -3.68 4.74
C GLY A 376 31.72 -3.76 5.35
N VAL A 377 31.13 -4.95 5.47
CA VAL A 377 29.78 -5.15 6.00
C VAL A 377 29.72 -4.77 7.47
N GLY A 378 28.72 -3.97 7.86
CA GLY A 378 28.58 -3.49 9.24
C GLY A 378 29.49 -2.32 9.58
N ARG A 379 30.24 -1.78 8.61
CA ARG A 379 31.20 -0.67 8.77
C ARG A 379 30.85 0.51 7.87
N PRO A 380 29.77 1.25 8.16
CA PRO A 380 29.34 2.38 7.35
C PRO A 380 30.36 3.55 7.34
N ASP A 381 31.34 3.52 8.25
CA ASP A 381 32.46 4.44 8.35
C ASP A 381 33.54 4.23 7.29
N LEU A 382 33.73 3.01 6.76
CA LEU A 382 34.83 2.67 5.84
C LEU A 382 34.57 3.07 4.37
N GLY A 383 33.53 3.86 4.10
CA GLY A 383 33.12 4.24 2.74
C GLY A 383 32.29 3.13 2.06
N ARG A 384 31.18 3.51 1.42
CA ARG A 384 30.15 2.57 0.92
C ARG A 384 30.57 1.88 -0.38
N GLY A 385 31.50 0.92 -0.30
CA GLY A 385 31.75 -0.03 -1.39
C GLY A 385 30.63 -1.08 -1.54
N THR A 386 29.92 -1.35 -0.45
CA THR A 386 28.89 -2.40 -0.35
C THR A 386 27.64 -1.83 0.32
N ASP A 387 26.47 -1.99 -0.31
CA ASP A 387 25.18 -1.70 0.34
C ASP A 387 24.74 -2.93 1.13
N ASP A 388 24.87 -2.87 2.45
CA ASP A 388 24.45 -3.93 3.37
C ASP A 388 23.06 -3.69 3.98
N GLY A 389 22.34 -2.66 3.49
CA GLY A 389 21.06 -2.25 4.03
C GLY A 389 21.15 -1.54 5.38
N GLY A 390 22.33 -1.04 5.76
CA GLY A 390 22.59 -0.30 6.99
C GLY A 390 22.79 -1.21 8.19
N LEU A 391 23.55 -2.30 8.01
CA LEU A 391 24.01 -3.10 9.16
C LEU A 391 25.11 -2.34 9.91
N VAL A 392 25.23 -2.62 11.20
CA VAL A 392 26.32 -2.13 12.05
C VAL A 392 26.89 -3.29 12.83
N ASP A 393 28.18 -3.57 12.66
CA ASP A 393 28.90 -4.58 13.41
C ASP A 393 29.35 -4.01 14.77
N VAL A 394 28.78 -4.52 15.87
CA VAL A 394 29.06 -3.98 17.21
C VAL A 394 30.48 -4.26 17.68
N ASN A 395 31.12 -5.30 17.16
CA ASN A 395 32.49 -5.65 17.55
C ASN A 395 33.54 -4.76 16.86
N SER A 396 33.22 -4.19 15.70
CA SER A 396 34.20 -3.46 14.87
C SER A 396 33.87 -1.98 14.65
N ALA A 397 32.60 -1.57 14.75
CA ALA A 397 32.19 -0.19 14.47
C ALA A 397 32.70 0.83 15.52
N PRO A 398 33.01 2.08 15.14
CA PRO A 398 33.41 3.13 16.08
C PRO A 398 32.21 3.69 16.87
N ALA A 399 32.49 4.40 17.97
CA ALA A 399 31.46 4.99 18.86
C ALA A 399 30.40 5.80 18.09
N GLU A 400 30.86 6.63 17.16
CA GLU A 400 30.04 7.51 16.33
C GLU A 400 28.99 6.72 15.54
N VAL A 401 29.39 5.58 14.96
CA VAL A 401 28.49 4.70 14.23
C VAL A 401 27.54 3.97 15.18
N LEU A 402 28.01 3.51 16.34
CA LEU A 402 27.15 2.84 17.32
C LEU A 402 26.02 3.75 17.81
N THR A 403 26.28 5.04 18.00
CA THR A 403 25.24 6.01 18.40
C THR A 403 24.16 6.26 17.34
N THR A 404 24.37 5.81 16.10
CA THR A 404 23.31 5.85 15.06
C THR A 404 22.26 4.75 15.23
N LEU A 405 22.52 3.76 16.09
CA LEU A 405 21.59 2.67 16.38
C LEU A 405 20.47 3.16 17.32
N PRO A 406 19.23 2.69 17.09
CA PRO A 406 18.09 3.10 17.92
C PRO A 406 18.28 2.63 19.37
N GLY A 407 18.27 3.58 20.31
CA GLY A 407 18.41 3.31 21.75
C GLY A 407 19.84 3.21 22.26
N VAL A 408 20.85 3.53 21.44
CA VAL A 408 22.27 3.55 21.86
C VAL A 408 22.71 4.99 22.10
N THR A 409 22.83 5.38 23.38
CA THR A 409 23.39 6.69 23.78
C THR A 409 24.93 6.66 23.74
N PRO A 410 25.63 7.81 23.78
CA PRO A 410 27.09 7.85 23.86
C PRO A 410 27.67 7.05 25.03
N GLU A 411 26.99 7.05 26.19
CA GLU A 411 27.39 6.28 27.37
C GLU A 411 27.26 4.77 27.13
N VAL A 412 26.19 4.35 26.45
CA VAL A 412 25.95 2.96 26.07
C VAL A 412 26.98 2.50 25.03
N ALA A 413 27.27 3.34 24.02
CA ALA A 413 28.32 3.07 23.05
C ALA A 413 29.69 2.91 23.72
N GLY A 414 30.02 3.77 24.69
CA GLY A 414 31.25 3.65 25.49
C GLY A 414 31.36 2.32 26.24
N ARG A 415 30.25 1.83 26.81
CA ARG A 415 30.20 0.52 27.48
C ARG A 415 30.40 -0.64 26.50
N ILE A 416 29.76 -0.60 25.33
CA ILE A 416 29.97 -1.60 24.26
C ILE A 416 31.46 -1.65 23.87
N LEU A 417 32.11 -0.50 23.73
CA LEU A 417 33.53 -0.41 23.39
C LEU A 417 34.44 -1.00 24.47
N GLN A 418 34.12 -0.81 25.75
CA GLN A 418 34.88 -1.42 26.85
C GLN A 418 34.68 -2.93 26.91
N GLU A 419 33.44 -3.41 26.89
CA GLU A 419 33.14 -4.83 27.07
C GLU A 419 33.65 -5.70 25.92
N ARG A 420 33.63 -5.19 24.68
CA ARG A 420 34.12 -5.96 23.52
C ARG A 420 35.63 -6.17 23.53
N LEU A 421 36.40 -5.40 24.32
CA LEU A 421 37.85 -5.58 24.46
C LEU A 421 38.18 -6.83 25.28
N GLU A 422 37.39 -7.10 26.33
CA GLU A 422 37.60 -8.27 27.18
C GLU A 422 36.99 -9.53 26.57
N ASN A 423 35.77 -9.43 26.04
CA ASN A 423 35.10 -10.55 25.39
C ASN A 423 34.15 -10.06 24.29
N PRO A 424 34.49 -10.26 23.01
CA PRO A 424 33.62 -9.89 21.89
C PRO A 424 32.21 -10.48 22.01
N PHE A 425 31.22 -9.77 21.49
CA PHE A 425 29.84 -10.25 21.51
C PHE A 425 29.63 -11.33 20.44
N ALA A 426 29.09 -12.47 20.82
CA ALA A 426 28.75 -13.56 19.91
C ALA A 426 27.36 -13.40 19.28
N SER A 427 26.47 -12.64 19.92
CA SER A 427 25.12 -12.41 19.43
C SER A 427 24.52 -11.09 19.91
N VAL A 428 23.46 -10.64 19.25
CA VAL A 428 22.72 -9.43 19.64
C VAL A 428 22.04 -9.60 21.00
N ASP A 429 21.56 -10.81 21.32
CA ASP A 429 20.89 -11.08 22.60
C ASP A 429 21.88 -11.04 23.78
N GLU A 430 23.18 -11.26 23.53
CA GLU A 430 24.23 -11.14 24.53
C GLU A 430 24.44 -9.70 25.02
N LEU A 431 24.17 -8.69 24.17
CA LEU A 431 24.14 -7.28 24.58
C LEU A 431 23.07 -7.01 25.65
N ALA A 432 21.94 -7.74 25.59
CA ALA A 432 20.88 -7.65 26.59
C ALA A 432 21.28 -8.37 27.87
N THR A 433 21.81 -9.60 27.74
CA THR A 433 22.19 -10.46 28.86
C THR A 433 23.32 -9.84 29.70
N ARG A 434 24.26 -9.13 29.09
CA ARG A 434 25.33 -8.41 29.80
C ARG A 434 24.90 -7.03 30.34
N GLY A 435 23.64 -6.64 30.14
CA GLY A 435 23.09 -5.40 30.70
C GLY A 435 23.58 -4.12 30.00
N VAL A 436 24.05 -4.24 28.75
CA VAL A 436 24.61 -3.12 27.98
C VAL A 436 23.52 -2.29 27.34
N VAL A 437 22.50 -2.95 26.77
CA VAL A 437 21.38 -2.32 26.07
C VAL A 437 20.08 -3.07 26.34
N ALA A 438 18.97 -2.36 26.54
CA ALA A 438 17.65 -2.95 26.44
C ALA A 438 17.35 -3.24 24.95
N VAL A 439 17.45 -4.50 24.53
CA VAL A 439 17.35 -4.87 23.11
C VAL A 439 15.91 -4.73 22.60
N ALA A 440 15.66 -3.66 21.83
CA ALA A 440 14.44 -3.49 21.07
C ALA A 440 14.48 -4.32 19.76
N ALA A 441 13.31 -4.69 19.23
CA ALA A 441 13.19 -5.44 17.98
C ALA A 441 13.87 -4.74 16.78
N GLU A 442 13.89 -3.40 16.78
CA GLU A 442 14.56 -2.60 15.75
C GLU A 442 16.09 -2.72 15.80
N LEU A 443 16.68 -2.85 17.00
CA LEU A 443 18.11 -3.07 17.20
C LEU A 443 18.52 -4.44 16.63
N ARG A 444 17.72 -5.49 16.91
CA ARG A 444 17.91 -6.83 16.31
C ARG A 444 17.85 -6.82 14.80
N GLY A 445 17.20 -5.84 14.17
CA GLY A 445 17.12 -5.71 12.72
C GLY A 445 18.33 -5.04 12.07
N ARG A 446 19.20 -4.36 12.84
CA ARG A 446 20.31 -3.54 12.33
C ARG A 446 21.69 -3.93 12.84
N VAL A 447 21.78 -4.69 13.92
CA VAL A 447 23.08 -5.13 14.49
C VAL A 447 23.61 -6.39 13.80
N LEU A 448 24.92 -6.45 13.59
CA LEU A 448 25.69 -7.64 13.22
C LEU A 448 26.75 -7.88 14.31
N THR A 449 27.14 -9.13 14.53
CA THR A 449 28.19 -9.51 15.48
C THR A 449 29.17 -10.42 14.75
N LEU A 450 30.18 -9.82 14.13
CA LEU A 450 31.25 -10.60 13.51
C LEU A 450 32.28 -11.01 14.57
N PRO A 451 32.81 -12.24 14.55
CA PRO A 451 33.92 -12.62 15.42
C PRO A 451 35.12 -11.71 15.15
N PRO A 452 35.95 -11.38 16.15
CA PRO A 452 37.14 -10.53 15.96
C PRO A 452 38.12 -11.13 14.94
N ASP A 453 39.02 -10.32 14.39
CA ASP A 453 40.01 -10.79 13.41
C ASP A 453 40.84 -11.90 14.02
N ARG A 454 40.77 -13.10 13.42
CA ARG A 454 41.78 -14.13 13.63
C ARG A 454 42.99 -13.80 12.75
N LEU A 455 43.58 -12.63 12.95
CA LEU A 455 44.98 -12.49 12.59
C LEU A 455 45.75 -13.36 13.60
N ALA A 456 46.33 -14.43 13.06
CA ALA A 456 47.18 -15.39 13.75
C ALA A 456 48.35 -14.68 14.48
N PRO A 457 48.98 -15.37 15.45
CA PRO A 457 49.35 -14.92 16.80
C PRO A 457 50.09 -13.58 16.94
#